data_AF-A0A8H7SUQ7-F1
#
_entry.id   AF-A0A8H7SUQ7-F1
#
_cell.length_a   1.000
_cell.length_b   1.000
_cell.length_c   1.000
_cell.angle_alpha   90.00
_cell.angle_beta   90.00
_cell.angle_gamma   90.00
#
_symmetry.space_group_name_H-M   'P 1'
#
loop_
_entity.id
_entity.type
_entity.pdbx_description
1 polymer ?
#
loop_
_entity_poly.entity_id
_entity_poly.type
_entity_poly.pdbx_seq_one_letter_code
_entity_poly.pdbx_strand_id
1 'polypeptide(L)'
;MTDTTSQPHHLLHPHEVYTNPAAAYQATSAQPIVHSPTHQQLGYRPMEQHGGPAPPQPPQPPSDQAQVEEPLYVNAKQYHRILKRRAARAKLEELNKLSKARKPYLHESRHKHAMRRPRGPGGRFLS
;
A
#
# COMPACT_ATOMS: atom_id res chain seq x y z
N MET A 1 37.31 -59.27 -14.47
CA MET A 1 37.16 -58.69 -13.12
C MET A 1 36.16 -57.54 -13.27
N THR A 2 34.92 -57.73 -12.82
CA THR A 2 33.81 -56.78 -12.98
C THR A 2 33.43 -56.23 -11.61
N ASP A 3 33.83 -55.00 -11.30
CA ASP A 3 33.44 -54.34 -10.06
C ASP A 3 32.05 -53.69 -10.22
N THR A 4 31.09 -54.22 -9.46
CA THR A 4 29.74 -53.67 -9.32
C THR A 4 29.72 -52.75 -8.10
N THR A 5 29.79 -51.44 -8.34
CA THR A 5 29.62 -50.41 -7.31
C THR A 5 28.15 -50.33 -6.89
N SER A 6 27.86 -50.85 -5.70
CA SER A 6 26.55 -50.81 -5.04
C SER A 6 26.28 -49.42 -4.46
N GLN A 7 25.39 -48.64 -5.09
CA GLN A 7 24.85 -47.40 -4.49
C GLN A 7 23.77 -47.72 -3.44
N PRO A 8 23.76 -47.05 -2.27
CA PRO A 8 22.64 -47.12 -1.35
C PRO A 8 21.45 -46.29 -1.86
N HIS A 9 20.28 -46.90 -1.93
CA HIS A 9 19.00 -46.25 -2.26
C HIS A 9 18.65 -45.18 -1.22
N HIS A 10 18.56 -43.91 -1.64
CA HIS A 10 18.01 -42.83 -0.83
C HIS A 10 16.50 -43.03 -0.62
N LEU A 11 16.10 -43.17 0.65
CA LEU A 11 14.72 -43.29 1.09
C LEU A 11 13.96 -41.98 0.80
N LEU A 12 13.00 -42.01 -0.14
CA LEU A 12 12.10 -40.89 -0.41
C LEU A 12 11.26 -40.60 0.84
N HIS A 13 11.40 -39.39 1.38
CA HIS A 13 10.48 -38.88 2.39
C HIS A 13 9.18 -38.47 1.70
N PRO A 14 8.00 -38.83 2.23
CA PRO A 14 6.73 -38.39 1.66
C PRO A 14 6.62 -36.87 1.76
N HIS A 15 6.30 -36.25 0.64
CA HIS A 15 6.06 -34.82 0.54
C HIS A 15 4.69 -34.54 1.16
N GLU A 16 4.65 -34.19 2.45
CA GLU A 16 3.44 -33.70 3.10
C GLU A 16 2.95 -32.48 2.32
N VAL A 17 1.82 -32.62 1.64
CA VAL A 17 1.16 -31.53 0.91
C VAL A 17 0.63 -30.56 1.95
N TYR A 18 1.40 -29.51 2.26
CA TYR A 18 0.92 -28.40 3.07
C TYR A 18 -0.13 -27.63 2.27
N THR A 19 -1.38 -28.12 2.31
CA THR A 19 -2.55 -27.38 1.83
C THR A 19 -2.77 -26.19 2.75
N ASN A 20 -2.38 -25.01 2.29
CA ASN A 20 -2.62 -23.75 2.98
C ASN A 20 -4.14 -23.45 2.95
N PRO A 21 -4.85 -23.46 4.09
CA PRO A 21 -6.31 -23.25 4.11
C PRO A 21 -6.73 -21.82 3.76
N ALA A 22 -5.78 -20.90 3.56
CA ALA A 22 -6.05 -19.51 3.19
C ALA A 22 -6.51 -19.33 1.73
N ALA A 23 -6.39 -20.35 0.86
CA ALA A 23 -6.74 -20.23 -0.56
C ALA A 23 -8.25 -20.33 -0.85
N ALA A 24 -9.07 -20.77 0.12
CA ALA A 24 -10.49 -21.07 -0.11
C ALA A 24 -11.43 -19.84 -0.12
N TYR A 25 -10.93 -18.63 0.16
CA TYR A 25 -11.77 -17.42 0.27
C TYR A 25 -11.48 -16.41 -0.83
N GLN A 26 -11.65 -16.79 -2.10
CA GLN A 26 -11.81 -15.83 -3.19
C GLN A 26 -13.14 -16.07 -3.90
N ALA A 27 -14.23 -15.78 -3.17
CA ALA A 27 -15.55 -15.62 -3.76
C ALA A 27 -15.61 -14.28 -4.51
N THR A 28 -15.93 -14.37 -5.80
CA THR A 28 -16.10 -13.25 -6.72
C THR A 28 -17.31 -12.41 -6.32
N SER A 29 -17.10 -11.19 -5.81
CA SER A 29 -18.16 -10.17 -5.76
C SER A 29 -17.92 -9.15 -6.86
N ALA A 30 -18.62 -9.33 -7.98
CA ALA A 30 -18.76 -8.31 -9.01
C ALA A 30 -19.62 -7.17 -8.45
N GLN A 31 -19.06 -5.97 -8.37
CA GLN A 31 -19.80 -4.76 -7.97
C GLN A 31 -20.29 -4.01 -9.22
N PRO A 32 -21.53 -3.50 -9.26
CA PRO A 32 -22.01 -2.70 -10.37
C PRO A 32 -21.40 -1.29 -10.35
N ILE A 33 -21.01 -0.80 -11.52
CA ILE A 33 -20.44 0.54 -11.73
C ILE A 33 -21.58 1.56 -11.63
N VAL A 34 -21.71 2.21 -10.49
CA VAL A 34 -22.50 3.44 -10.33
C VAL A 34 -21.67 4.62 -10.84
N HIS A 35 -22.09 5.19 -11.97
CA HIS A 35 -21.53 6.42 -12.51
C HIS A 35 -22.12 7.62 -11.74
N SER A 36 -21.27 8.38 -11.05
CA SER A 36 -21.67 9.64 -10.41
C SER A 36 -21.81 10.75 -11.46
N PRO A 37 -22.86 11.59 -11.42
CA PRO A 37 -22.98 12.72 -12.33
C PRO A 37 -22.00 13.82 -11.92
N THR A 38 -21.30 14.35 -12.92
CA THR A 38 -20.42 15.51 -12.85
C THR A 38 -21.17 16.73 -12.28
N HIS A 39 -20.83 17.13 -11.06
CA HIS A 39 -21.28 18.42 -10.51
C HIS A 39 -20.39 19.53 -11.10
N GLN A 40 -20.89 20.19 -12.13
CA GLN A 40 -20.35 21.50 -12.53
C GLN A 40 -20.85 22.52 -11.52
N GLN A 41 -19.93 23.16 -10.78
CA GLN A 41 -20.25 24.35 -10.01
C GLN A 41 -19.44 25.51 -10.58
N LEU A 42 -20.15 26.43 -11.21
CA LEU A 42 -19.64 27.70 -11.69
C LEU A 42 -18.96 28.45 -10.55
N GLY A 43 -17.86 29.11 -10.91
CA GLY A 43 -16.99 29.81 -9.99
C GLY A 43 -17.59 31.09 -9.44
N TYR A 44 -17.27 31.33 -8.17
CA TYR A 44 -16.93 32.64 -7.65
C TYR A 44 -15.82 32.44 -6.61
N ARG A 45 -14.58 32.76 -6.99
CA ARG A 45 -13.47 32.96 -6.05
C ARG A 45 -13.43 34.46 -5.72
N PRO A 46 -13.63 34.88 -4.46
CA PRO A 46 -13.35 36.25 -4.08
C PRO A 46 -11.84 36.52 -4.24
N MET A 47 -11.49 37.59 -4.94
CA MET A 47 -10.11 38.06 -5.05
C MET A 47 -9.75 38.80 -3.75
N GLU A 48 -9.20 38.09 -2.78
CA GLU A 48 -8.60 38.71 -1.59
C GLU A 48 -7.17 39.17 -1.91
N GLN A 49 -7.08 40.47 -2.14
CA GLN A 49 -5.87 41.24 -2.41
C GLN A 49 -5.19 41.56 -1.07
N HIS A 50 -4.28 40.70 -0.61
CA HIS A 50 -3.51 40.94 0.63
C HIS A 50 -2.01 40.77 0.38
N GLY A 51 -1.42 41.77 -0.27
CA GLY A 51 0.02 41.99 -0.25
C GLY A 51 0.43 42.60 1.09
N GLY A 52 0.93 41.77 2.01
CA GLY A 52 1.54 42.20 3.26
C GLY A 52 2.38 41.06 3.86
N PRO A 53 3.54 41.33 4.48
CA PRO A 53 4.35 40.28 5.10
C PRO A 53 3.56 39.64 6.25
N ALA A 54 3.44 38.31 6.21
CA ALA A 54 2.81 37.54 7.27
C ALA A 54 3.50 37.82 8.62
N PRO A 55 2.76 38.06 9.71
CA PRO A 55 3.37 38.23 11.02
C PRO A 55 4.14 36.96 11.41
N PRO A 56 5.31 37.07 12.05
CA PRO A 56 6.08 35.91 12.49
C PRO A 56 5.25 35.12 13.51
N GLN A 57 4.87 33.90 13.16
CA GLN A 57 4.23 32.99 14.11
C GLN A 57 5.24 32.70 15.24
N PRO A 58 4.86 32.84 16.52
CA PRO A 58 5.74 32.45 17.62
C PRO A 58 6.03 30.94 17.53
N PRO A 59 7.27 30.51 17.83
CA PRO A 59 7.63 29.10 17.82
C PRO A 59 6.69 28.35 18.77
N GLN A 60 5.88 27.46 18.19
CA GLN A 60 5.03 26.57 18.97
C GLN A 60 5.97 25.70 19.84
N PRO A 61 5.74 25.61 21.16
CA PRO A 61 6.55 24.74 22.01
C PRO A 61 6.43 23.30 21.53
N PRO A 62 7.48 22.48 21.66
CA PRO A 62 7.39 21.06 21.34
C PRO A 62 6.32 20.45 22.24
N SER A 63 5.22 20.04 21.63
CA SER A 63 4.18 19.26 22.28
C SER A 63 4.76 17.87 22.59
N ASP A 64 5.40 17.76 23.76
CA ASP A 64 5.62 16.50 24.47
C ASP A 64 4.25 15.93 24.88
N GLN A 65 3.46 15.52 23.88
CA GLN A 65 2.23 14.80 24.06
C GLN A 65 2.57 13.34 24.28
N ALA A 66 3.00 13.06 25.50
CA ALA A 66 2.90 11.73 26.10
C ALA A 66 1.41 11.32 26.16
N GLN A 67 0.94 10.82 25.02
CA GLN A 67 -0.10 9.82 24.80
C GLN A 67 -1.24 9.76 25.82
N VAL A 68 -2.03 10.82 25.93
CA VAL A 68 -3.45 10.68 26.25
C VAL A 68 -4.22 11.34 25.12
N GLU A 69 -4.34 10.62 24.00
CA GLU A 69 -5.28 11.01 22.94
C GLU A 69 -6.66 11.01 23.58
N GLU A 70 -7.24 12.21 23.74
CA GLU A 70 -8.61 12.42 24.18
C GLU A 70 -9.53 11.45 23.42
N PRO A 71 -10.41 10.69 24.09
CA PRO A 71 -11.21 9.67 23.41
C PRO A 71 -12.23 10.35 22.49
N LEU A 72 -11.82 10.56 21.24
CA LEU A 72 -12.70 10.94 20.15
C LEU A 72 -13.87 9.94 20.15
N TYR A 73 -15.10 10.45 20.23
CA TYR A 73 -16.28 9.59 20.24
C TYR A 73 -16.29 8.74 18.97
N VAL A 74 -16.03 7.46 19.15
CA VAL A 74 -16.03 6.45 18.10
C VAL A 74 -17.10 5.42 18.40
N ASN A 75 -17.39 4.56 17.42
CA ASN A 75 -18.27 3.43 17.64
C ASN A 75 -17.76 2.57 18.82
N ALA A 76 -18.63 2.34 19.79
CA ALA A 76 -18.32 1.59 21.02
C ALA A 76 -17.68 0.22 20.75
N LYS A 77 -18.10 -0.48 19.69
CA LYS A 77 -17.55 -1.80 19.32
C LYS A 77 -16.11 -1.75 18.82
N GLN A 78 -15.62 -0.57 18.45
CA GLN A 78 -14.34 -0.40 17.77
C GLN A 78 -13.23 0.21 18.64
N TYR A 79 -13.58 0.91 19.73
CA TYR A 79 -12.66 1.70 20.55
C TYR A 79 -11.34 0.97 20.88
N HIS A 80 -11.41 -0.16 21.58
CA HIS A 80 -10.23 -0.95 21.97
C HIS A 80 -9.40 -1.43 20.77
N ARG A 81 -10.06 -1.80 19.67
CA ARG A 81 -9.39 -2.29 18.45
C ARG A 81 -8.73 -1.14 17.68
N ILE A 82 -9.28 0.06 17.74
CA ILE A 82 -8.66 1.27 17.17
C ILE A 82 -7.34 1.54 17.90
N LEU A 83 -7.36 1.55 19.24
CA LEU A 83 -6.14 1.76 20.05
C LEU A 83 -5.05 0.74 19.71
N LYS A 84 -5.39 -0.56 19.69
CA LYS A 84 -4.42 -1.62 19.34
C LYS A 84 -3.83 -1.44 17.93
N ARG A 85 -4.66 -1.10 16.94
CA ARG A 85 -4.20 -0.89 15.55
C ARG A 85 -3.35 0.37 15.40
N ARG A 86 -3.64 1.44 16.15
CA ARG A 86 -2.80 2.66 16.18
C ARG A 86 -1.42 2.33 16.72
N ALA A 87 -1.33 1.65 17.86
CA ALA A 87 -0.06 1.21 18.42
C ALA A 87 0.73 0.30 17.45
N ALA A 88 0.05 -0.61 16.75
CA ALA A 88 0.67 -1.46 15.74
C ALA A 88 1.18 -0.67 14.52
N ARG A 89 0.39 0.30 14.02
CA ARG A 89 0.80 1.19 12.93
C ARG A 89 1.98 2.08 13.32
N ALA A 90 1.96 2.68 14.50
CA ALA A 90 3.07 3.51 14.99
C ALA A 90 4.39 2.70 15.01
N LYS A 91 4.38 1.49 15.57
CA LYS A 91 5.55 0.58 15.54
C LYS A 91 6.00 0.25 14.12
N LEU A 92 5.06 -0.03 13.22
CA LEU A 92 5.39 -0.28 11.82
C LEU A 92 5.94 0.97 11.13
N GLU A 93 5.40 2.16 11.37
CA GLU A 93 5.85 3.42 10.77
C GLU A 93 7.26 3.83 11.27
N GLU A 94 7.59 3.57 12.54
CA GLU A 94 8.93 3.77 13.10
C GLU A 94 9.98 2.88 12.42
N LEU A 95 9.63 1.60 12.20
CA LEU A 95 10.50 0.63 11.52
C LEU A 95 10.53 0.85 10.00
N ASN A 96 9.38 1.20 9.42
CA ASN A 96 9.13 1.28 7.99
C ASN A 96 9.30 2.74 7.52
N LYS A 97 10.47 3.33 7.81
CA LYS A 97 10.99 4.55 7.15
C LYS A 97 11.24 4.35 5.64
N LEU A 98 10.56 3.40 4.99
CA LEU A 98 10.65 3.14 3.56
C LEU A 98 9.84 4.20 2.82
N SER A 99 10.55 5.18 2.27
CA SER A 99 10.14 6.17 1.26
C SER A 99 8.67 6.59 1.28
N LYS A 100 8.38 7.75 1.89
CA LYS A 100 7.06 8.41 1.80
C LYS A 100 6.64 8.72 0.35
N ALA A 101 7.57 8.77 -0.59
CA ALA A 101 7.32 9.01 -2.00
C ALA A 101 7.18 7.69 -2.79
N ARG A 102 6.14 7.61 -3.64
CA ARG A 102 5.94 6.48 -4.56
C ARG A 102 6.98 6.53 -5.67
N LYS A 103 7.59 5.39 -6.00
CA LYS A 103 8.46 5.26 -7.17
C LYS A 103 7.65 5.39 -8.47
N PRO A 104 8.20 5.98 -9.55
CA PRO A 104 7.52 6.09 -10.85
C PRO A 104 7.22 4.71 -11.46
N TYR A 105 8.04 3.71 -11.16
CA TYR A 105 7.82 2.30 -11.47
C TYR A 105 8.43 1.45 -10.36
N LEU A 106 7.90 0.23 -10.17
CA LEU A 106 8.32 -0.63 -9.06
C LEU A 106 9.61 -1.41 -9.36
N HIS A 107 9.79 -1.82 -10.62
CA HIS A 107 10.87 -2.72 -11.03
C HIS A 107 11.56 -2.24 -12.30
N GLU A 108 12.89 -2.17 -12.27
CA GLU A 108 13.71 -1.69 -13.38
C GLU A 108 13.58 -2.58 -14.63
N SER A 109 13.59 -3.90 -14.46
CA SER A 109 13.44 -4.84 -15.58
C SER A 109 12.10 -4.67 -16.32
N ARG A 110 11.02 -4.43 -15.57
CA ARG A 110 9.68 -4.18 -16.14
C ARG A 110 9.63 -2.87 -16.91
N HIS A 111 10.24 -1.82 -16.37
CA HIS A 111 10.35 -0.54 -17.06
C HIS A 111 11.12 -0.69 -18.38
N LYS A 112 12.30 -1.33 -18.35
CA LYS A 112 13.09 -1.65 -19.56
C LYS A 112 12.31 -2.50 -20.57
N HIS A 113 11.54 -3.48 -20.11
CA HIS A 113 10.68 -4.28 -20.97
C HIS A 113 9.60 -3.41 -21.64
N ALA A 114 8.89 -2.58 -20.87
CA ALA A 114 7.85 -1.69 -21.40
C ALA A 114 8.40 -0.66 -22.41
N MET A 115 9.65 -0.20 -22.25
CA MET A 115 10.29 0.71 -23.19
C MET A 115 10.71 0.05 -24.51
N ARG A 116 11.12 -1.23 -24.48
CA ARG A 116 11.53 -1.99 -25.67
C ARG A 116 10.39 -2.59 -26.48
N ARG A 117 9.18 -2.66 -25.94
CA ARG A 117 8.03 -3.26 -26.64
C ARG A 117 7.69 -2.43 -27.89
N PRO A 118 7.45 -3.08 -29.05
CA PRO A 118 7.04 -2.37 -30.25
C PRO A 118 5.68 -1.73 -30.03
N ARG A 119 5.50 -0.52 -30.58
CA ARG A 119 4.30 0.30 -30.41
C ARG A 119 3.69 0.64 -31.77
N GLY A 120 2.37 0.60 -31.85
CA GLY A 120 1.63 1.04 -33.02
C GLY A 120 1.47 2.57 -33.03
N PRO A 121 0.94 3.15 -34.12
CA PRO A 121 0.54 4.55 -34.13
C PRO A 121 -0.48 4.79 -33.01
N GLY A 122 -0.17 5.70 -32.08
CA GLY A 122 -0.95 5.94 -30.86
C GLY A 122 -0.36 5.38 -29.56
N GLY A 123 0.84 4.81 -29.60
CA GLY A 123 1.61 4.47 -28.39
C GLY A 123 1.15 3.21 -27.65
N ARG A 124 0.10 2.55 -28.15
CA ARG A 124 -0.33 1.23 -27.70
C ARG A 124 0.68 0.18 -28.12
N PHE A 125 0.84 -0.86 -27.30
CA PHE A 125 1.63 -2.01 -27.71
C PHE A 125 0.93 -2.74 -28.86
N LEU A 126 1.73 -3.30 -29.78
CA LEU A 126 1.19 -4.26 -30.73
C LEU A 126 0.70 -5.47 -29.95
N SER A 127 -0.55 -5.87 -30.24
CA SER A 127 -1.12 -7.16 -29.84
C SER A 127 -0.50 -8.28 -30.62
#